data_AF-A0A6I6E1R0-F1
#
_entry.id   AF-A0A6I6E1R0-F1
#
_cell.length_a   1.000
_cell.length_b   1.000
_cell.length_c   1.000
_cell.angle_alpha   90.00
_cell.angle_beta   90.00
_cell.angle_gamma   90.00
#
_symmetry.space_group_name_H-M   'P 1'
#
loop_
_entity.id
_entity.type
_entity.pdbx_description
1 polymer ?
#
loop_
_entity_poly.entity_id
_entity_poly.type
_entity_poly.pdbx_seq_one_letter_code
_entity_poly.pdbx_strand_id
1 'polypeptide(L)'
;MTSVVELYEALSTAPDDRTRARVIAEAFERVEDRYPHLPELATQGHVRESELRLQREIEQVQANLKLEIEQLRSELKRDIEQLRAELKLDIAQVKIDLLKWLVPLMFAQVAAIAALVKLL
;
A
#
# COMPACT_ATOMS: atom_id res chain seq x y z
N MET A 1 10.15 -45.73 -21.58
CA MET A 1 8.85 -45.03 -21.47
C MET A 1 7.81 -46.12 -21.36
N THR A 2 7.37 -46.46 -20.15
CA THR A 2 6.36 -47.50 -19.99
C THR A 2 5.06 -46.95 -20.55
N SER A 3 4.73 -47.36 -21.77
CA SER A 3 3.51 -46.91 -22.42
C SER A 3 2.32 -47.42 -21.60
N VAL A 4 1.24 -46.65 -21.53
CA VAL A 4 -0.05 -47.13 -20.99
C VAL A 4 -0.44 -48.47 -21.65
N VAL A 5 0.04 -48.69 -22.89
CA VAL A 5 -0.07 -49.94 -23.63
C VAL A 5 0.68 -51.11 -22.97
N GLU A 6 1.89 -50.92 -22.44
CA GLU A 6 2.65 -51.99 -21.77
C GLU A 6 1.99 -52.43 -20.45
N LEU A 7 1.42 -51.47 -19.71
CA LEU A 7 0.64 -51.77 -18.51
C LEU A 7 -0.65 -52.51 -18.86
N TYR A 8 -1.34 -52.08 -19.92
CA TYR A 8 -2.54 -52.74 -20.42
C TYR A 8 -2.27 -54.19 -20.83
N GLU A 9 -1.21 -54.43 -21.61
CA GLU A 9 -0.82 -55.77 -22.04
C GLU A 9 -0.42 -56.66 -20.84
N ALA A 10 0.34 -56.11 -19.88
CA ALA A 10 0.71 -56.84 -18.67
C ALA A 10 -0.50 -57.20 -17.78
N LEU A 11 -1.56 -56.37 -17.79
CA LEU A 11 -2.80 -56.65 -17.08
C LEU A 11 -3.72 -57.62 -17.83
N SER A 12 -3.73 -57.58 -19.16
CA SER A 12 -4.58 -58.44 -20.01
C SER A 12 -4.06 -59.89 -20.08
N THR A 13 -2.74 -60.09 -19.99
CA THR A 13 -2.10 -61.40 -19.99
C THR A 13 -1.89 -62.00 -18.60
N ALA A 14 -2.22 -61.28 -17.53
CA ALA A 14 -2.04 -61.76 -16.16
C ALA A 14 -3.00 -62.93 -15.83
N PRO A 15 -2.48 -64.07 -15.34
CA PRO A 15 -3.25 -65.30 -15.17
C PRO A 15 -4.26 -65.26 -14.02
N ASP A 16 -4.07 -64.39 -13.03
CA ASP A 16 -4.88 -64.33 -11.82
C ASP A 16 -4.92 -62.91 -11.21
N ASP A 17 -5.88 -62.67 -10.32
CA ASP A 17 -6.10 -61.39 -9.65
C ASP A 17 -4.90 -60.91 -8.83
N ARG A 18 -4.13 -61.83 -8.23
CA ARG A 18 -2.96 -61.48 -7.43
C ARG A 18 -1.82 -60.99 -8.32
N THR A 19 -1.63 -61.64 -9.47
CA THR A 19 -0.64 -61.18 -10.46
C THR A 19 -1.05 -59.83 -11.06
N ARG A 20 -2.34 -59.61 -11.34
CA ARG A 20 -2.85 -58.28 -11.73
C ARG A 20 -2.59 -57.21 -10.67
N ALA A 21 -2.92 -57.49 -9.42
CA ALA A 21 -2.68 -56.56 -8.31
C ALA A 21 -1.19 -56.21 -8.15
N ARG A 22 -0.31 -57.18 -8.36
CA ARG A 22 1.14 -56.96 -8.32
C ARG A 22 1.63 -56.06 -9.45
N VAL A 23 1.17 -56.29 -10.68
CA VAL A 23 1.50 -55.44 -11.84
C VAL A 23 1.04 -53.99 -11.60
N ILE A 24 -0.15 -53.80 -11.00
CA ILE A 24 -0.66 -52.47 -10.61
C ILE A 24 0.25 -51.82 -9.57
N ALA A 25 0.60 -52.55 -8.50
CA ALA A 25 1.45 -52.03 -7.43
C ALA A 25 2.84 -51.60 -7.94
N GLU A 26 3.49 -52.43 -8.77
CA GLU A 26 4.79 -52.09 -9.37
C GLU A 26 4.69 -50.91 -10.36
N ALA A 27 3.55 -50.73 -11.02
CA ALA A 27 3.31 -49.57 -11.88
C ALA A 27 3.19 -48.28 -11.05
N PHE A 28 2.51 -48.31 -9.91
CA PHE A 28 2.41 -47.17 -8.99
C PHE A 28 3.75 -46.82 -8.34
N GLU A 29 4.51 -47.80 -7.86
CA GLU A 29 5.84 -47.59 -7.26
C GLU A 29 6.80 -46.90 -8.23
N ARG A 30 6.81 -47.33 -9.52
CA ARG A 30 7.62 -46.66 -10.56
C ARG A 30 7.15 -45.24 -10.90
N VAL A 31 5.87 -44.92 -10.71
CA VAL A 31 5.34 -43.56 -10.91
C VAL A 31 5.76 -42.66 -9.75
N GLU A 32 5.70 -43.16 -8.52
CA GLU A 32 6.14 -42.46 -7.31
C GLU A 32 7.64 -42.16 -7.37
N ASP A 33 8.48 -43.13 -7.74
CA ASP A 33 9.92 -42.93 -7.95
C ASP A 33 10.22 -41.92 -9.07
N ARG A 34 9.38 -41.85 -10.10
CA ARG A 34 9.56 -40.94 -11.24
C ARG A 34 9.15 -39.50 -10.89
N TYR A 35 8.22 -39.33 -9.96
CA TYR A 35 7.73 -38.03 -9.52
C TYR A 35 7.64 -37.97 -7.99
N PRO A 36 8.78 -37.92 -7.29
CA PRO A 36 8.81 -37.91 -5.83
C PRO A 36 8.11 -36.68 -5.20
N HIS A 37 7.83 -35.64 -6.01
CA HIS A 37 7.17 -34.40 -5.58
C HIS A 37 5.65 -34.40 -5.78
N LEU A 38 5.05 -35.47 -6.31
CA LEU A 38 3.59 -35.58 -6.50
C LEU A 38 2.77 -35.23 -5.23
N PRO A 39 3.18 -35.67 -4.03
CA PRO A 39 2.44 -35.33 -2.80
C PRO A 39 2.49 -33.84 -2.42
N GLU A 40 3.50 -33.10 -2.90
CA GLU A 40 3.72 -31.69 -2.57
C GLU A 40 3.06 -30.74 -3.58
N LEU A 41 2.46 -31.27 -4.66
CA LEU A 41 1.82 -30.44 -5.67
C LEU A 41 0.59 -29.73 -5.10
N ALA A 42 0.55 -28.41 -5.30
CA ALA A 42 -0.63 -27.63 -5.01
C ALA A 42 -1.79 -28.14 -5.88
N THR A 43 -2.89 -28.52 -5.22
CA THR A 43 -4.12 -28.88 -5.92
C THR A 43 -4.75 -27.63 -6.53
N GLN A 44 -5.63 -27.82 -7.54
CA GLN A 44 -6.42 -26.70 -8.05
C GLN A 44 -7.22 -25.99 -6.95
N GLY A 45 -7.64 -26.74 -5.92
CA GLY A 45 -8.27 -26.18 -4.72
C GLY A 45 -7.34 -25.24 -3.95
N HIS A 46 -6.11 -25.67 -3.65
CA HIS A 46 -5.11 -24.84 -2.97
C HIS A 46 -4.78 -23.56 -3.76
N VAL A 47 -4.64 -23.67 -5.08
CA VAL A 47 -4.37 -22.51 -5.95
C VAL A 47 -5.55 -21.54 -5.91
N ARG A 48 -6.78 -22.03 -6.09
CA ARG A 48 -8.00 -21.19 -6.05
C ARG A 48 -8.22 -20.53 -4.70
N GLU A 49 -7.93 -21.24 -3.61
CA GLU A 49 -7.99 -20.67 -2.26
C GLU A 49 -6.97 -19.54 -2.10
N SER A 50 -5.74 -19.77 -2.56
CA SER A 50 -4.68 -18.75 -2.51
C SER A 50 -5.02 -17.52 -3.35
N GLU A 51 -5.60 -17.71 -4.54
CA GLU A 51 -6.06 -16.62 -5.42
C GLU A 51 -7.16 -15.80 -4.73
N LEU A 52 -8.18 -16.45 -4.17
CA LEU A 52 -9.27 -15.77 -3.45
C LEU A 52 -8.78 -15.07 -2.18
N ARG A 53 -7.75 -15.59 -1.50
CA ARG A 53 -7.13 -14.93 -0.36
C ARG A 53 -6.36 -13.69 -0.81
N LEU A 54 -5.52 -13.81 -1.83
CA LEU A 54 -4.73 -12.71 -2.37
C LEU A 54 -5.64 -11.59 -2.92
N GLN A 55 -6.74 -11.93 -3.60
CA GLN A 55 -7.68 -10.93 -4.09
C GLN A 55 -8.30 -10.13 -2.95
N ARG A 56 -8.70 -10.79 -1.85
CA ARG A 56 -9.19 -10.10 -0.65
C ARG A 56 -8.13 -9.24 0.01
N GLU A 57 -6.88 -9.72 0.10
CA GLU A 57 -5.76 -8.95 0.64
C GLU A 57 -5.49 -7.69 -0.20
N ILE A 58 -5.52 -7.81 -1.54
CA ILE A 58 -5.37 -6.67 -2.45
C ILE A 58 -6.50 -5.66 -2.26
N GLU A 59 -7.75 -6.10 -2.20
CA GLU A 59 -8.91 -5.23 -1.95
C GLU A 59 -8.79 -4.51 -0.60
N GLN A 60 -8.37 -5.22 0.44
CA GLN A 60 -8.16 -4.63 1.77
C GLN A 60 -7.06 -3.58 1.76
N VAL A 61 -5.92 -3.87 1.12
CA VAL A 61 -4.81 -2.89 1.00
C VAL A 61 -5.25 -1.68 0.19
N GLN A 62 -5.99 -1.86 -0.91
CA GLN A 62 -6.51 -0.74 -1.69
C GLN A 62 -7.48 0.14 -0.88
N ALA A 63 -8.37 -0.48 -0.10
CA ALA A 63 -9.29 0.25 0.77
C ALA A 63 -8.55 1.05 1.85
N ASN A 64 -7.57 0.43 2.50
CA ASN A 64 -6.75 1.07 3.54
C ASN A 64 -5.97 2.26 2.96
N LEU A 65 -5.28 2.06 1.83
CA LEU A 65 -4.52 3.13 1.17
C LEU A 65 -5.42 4.30 0.77
N LYS A 66 -6.62 4.03 0.27
CA LYS A 66 -7.58 5.10 -0.07
C LYS A 66 -8.00 5.92 1.16
N LEU A 67 -8.20 5.25 2.29
CA LEU A 67 -8.57 5.89 3.55
C LEU A 67 -7.40 6.72 4.10
N GLU A 68 -6.18 6.19 4.09
CA GLU A 68 -4.97 6.91 4.51
C GLU A 68 -4.71 8.15 3.65
N ILE A 69 -4.87 8.04 2.32
CA ILE A 69 -4.74 9.18 1.40
C ILE A 69 -5.76 10.28 1.72
N GLU A 70 -7.02 9.92 1.98
CA GLU A 70 -8.06 10.89 2.31
C GLU A 70 -7.81 11.56 3.68
N GLN A 71 -7.33 10.79 4.66
CA GLN A 71 -6.91 11.31 5.96
C GLN A 71 -5.77 12.32 5.81
N LEU A 72 -4.68 11.95 5.13
CA LEU A 72 -3.54 12.82 4.87
C LEU A 72 -3.95 14.09 4.11
N ARG A 73 -4.86 13.96 3.13
CA ARG A 73 -5.39 15.12 2.40
C ARG A 73 -6.17 16.05 3.31
N SER A 74 -6.95 15.50 4.24
CA SER A 74 -7.73 16.27 5.20
C SER A 74 -6.85 16.99 6.22
N GLU A 75 -5.79 16.32 6.71
CA GLU A 75 -4.79 16.88 7.62
C GLU A 75 -4.02 18.01 6.94
N LEU A 76 -3.48 17.77 5.75
CA LEU A 76 -2.76 18.79 4.98
C LEU A 76 -3.63 20.03 4.70
N LYS A 77 -4.92 19.84 4.42
CA LYS A 77 -5.85 20.96 4.23
C LYS A 77 -6.00 21.79 5.51
N ARG A 78 -6.15 21.13 6.67
CA ARG A 78 -6.24 21.80 7.97
C ARG A 78 -4.95 22.56 8.29
N ASP A 79 -3.80 21.94 8.07
CA ASP A 79 -2.50 22.58 8.31
C ASP A 79 -2.31 23.82 7.43
N ILE A 80 -2.70 23.76 6.16
CA ILE A 80 -2.68 24.92 5.26
C ILE A 80 -3.62 26.03 5.75
N GLU A 81 -4.83 25.68 6.21
CA GLU A 81 -5.79 26.65 6.75
C GLU A 81 -5.26 27.31 8.03
N GLN A 82 -4.65 26.53 8.92
CA GLN A 82 -4.02 27.01 10.14
C GLN A 82 -2.84 27.95 9.84
N LEU A 83 -1.89 27.52 8.99
CA LEU A 83 -0.75 28.35 8.59
C LEU A 83 -1.20 29.66 7.92
N ARG A 84 -2.27 29.63 7.12
CA ARG A 84 -2.86 30.85 6.54
C ARG A 84 -3.45 31.77 7.60
N ALA A 85 -4.04 31.24 8.66
CA ALA A 85 -4.58 32.03 9.75
C ALA A 85 -3.45 32.66 10.59
N GLU A 86 -2.44 31.87 10.95
CA GLU A 86 -1.24 32.32 11.65
C GLU A 86 -0.54 33.45 10.88
N LEU A 87 -0.29 33.24 9.58
CA LEU A 87 0.34 34.26 8.75
C LEU A 87 -0.47 35.57 8.67
N LYS A 88 -1.81 35.49 8.65
CA LYS A 88 -2.66 36.69 8.68
C LYS A 88 -2.53 37.45 10.00
N LEU A 89 -2.44 36.73 11.12
CA LEU A 89 -2.24 37.34 12.43
C LEU A 89 -0.87 38.01 12.52
N ASP A 90 0.18 37.33 12.06
CA ASP A 90 1.54 37.87 12.04
C ASP A 90 1.62 39.14 11.19
N ILE A 91 0.99 39.15 10.00
CA ILE A 91 0.92 40.35 9.17
C ILE A 91 0.17 41.49 9.88
N ALA A 92 -0.93 41.20 10.56
CA ALA A 92 -1.68 42.21 11.30
C ALA A 92 -0.83 42.77 12.47
N GLN A 93 -0.11 41.90 13.17
CA GLN A 93 0.78 42.28 14.26
C GLN A 93 1.91 43.18 13.76
N VAL A 94 2.57 42.82 12.66
CA VAL A 94 3.61 43.65 12.02
C VAL A 94 3.05 45.02 11.61
N LYS A 95 1.84 45.07 11.03
CA LYS A 95 1.19 46.34 10.69
C LYS A 95 0.93 47.22 11.92
N ILE A 96 0.46 46.62 13.00
CA ILE A 96 0.24 47.31 14.27
C ILE A 96 1.56 47.83 14.83
N ASP A 97 2.61 47.01 14.83
CA ASP A 97 3.91 47.40 15.35
C ASP A 97 4.57 48.50 14.52
N LEU A 98 4.41 48.47 13.19
CA LEU A 98 4.81 49.59 12.33
C LEU A 98 4.06 50.87 12.68
N LEU A 99 2.72 50.81 12.84
CA LEU A 99 1.92 51.98 13.22
C LEU A 99 2.33 52.55 14.59
N LYS A 100 2.60 51.68 15.57
CA LYS A 100 3.04 52.09 16.91
C LYS A 100 4.29 52.97 16.88
N TRP A 101 5.22 52.72 15.94
CA TRP A 101 6.45 53.51 15.82
C TRP A 101 6.32 54.68 14.84
N LEU A 102 5.59 54.50 13.75
CA LEU A 102 5.48 55.51 12.69
C LEU A 102 4.63 56.70 13.13
N VAL A 103 3.57 56.48 13.92
CA VAL A 103 2.70 57.58 14.39
C VAL A 103 3.45 58.56 15.31
N PRO A 104 4.13 58.14 16.40
CA PRO A 104 4.91 59.06 17.22
C PRO A 104 6.04 59.75 16.45
N LEU A 105 6.68 59.04 15.53
CA LEU A 105 7.73 59.60 14.69
C LEU A 105 7.20 60.77 13.83
N MET A 106 6.02 60.61 13.22
CA MET A 106 5.38 61.67 12.46
C MET A 106 5.06 62.90 13.32
N PHE A 107 4.55 62.69 14.54
CA PHE A 107 4.31 63.80 15.48
C PHE A 107 5.60 64.51 15.88
N ALA A 108 6.68 63.77 16.14
CA ALA A 108 7.99 64.34 16.44
C ALA A 108 8.53 65.18 15.28
N GLN A 109 8.39 64.71 14.04
CA GLN A 109 8.77 65.45 12.84
C GLN A 109 7.98 66.77 12.69
N VAL A 110 6.66 66.73 12.88
CA VAL A 110 5.81 67.94 12.81
C VAL A 110 6.22 68.95 13.88
N ALA A 111 6.45 68.49 15.12
CA ALA A 111 6.91 69.36 16.21
C ALA A 111 8.28 69.99 15.91
N ALA A 112 9.22 69.22 15.35
CA ALA A 112 10.54 69.72 14.96
C ALA A 112 10.44 70.79 13.86
N ILE A 113 9.61 70.58 12.83
CA ILE A 113 9.39 71.57 11.76
C ILE A 113 8.77 72.85 12.32
N ALA A 114 7.76 72.75 13.19
CA ALA A 114 7.12 73.91 13.79
C ALA A 114 8.10 74.74 14.64
N ALA A 115 8.99 74.07 15.40
CA ALA A 115 10.03 74.74 16.16
C ALA A 115 11.03 75.47 15.26
N LEU A 116 11.46 74.85 14.15
CA LEU A 116 12.34 75.47 13.17
C LEU A 116 11.72 76.72 12.53
N VAL A 117 10.46 76.64 12.09
CA VAL A 117 9.74 77.77 11.48
C VAL A 117 9.61 78.96 12.44
N LYS A 118 9.42 78.71 13.73
CA LYS A 118 9.33 79.78 14.74
C LYS A 118 10.67 80.47 15.02
N LEU A 119 11.79 79.82 14.69
CA LEU A 119 13.15 80.28 14.98
C LEU A 119 13.79 81.04 13.80
N LEU A 120 13.22 80.89 12.59
CA LEU A 120 13.49 81.70 11.39
C LEU A 120 12.67 82.99 11.39
#